data_AF-A0A2V8JSM7-F1
#
_entry.id   AF-A0A2V8JSM7-F1
#
_cell.length_a   1.000
_cell.length_b   1.000
_cell.length_c   1.000
_cell.angle_alpha   90.00
_cell.angle_beta   90.00
_cell.angle_gamma   90.00
#
_symmetry.space_group_name_H-M   'P 1'
#
loop_
_entity.id
_entity.type
_entity.pdbx_description
1 polymer ?
#
loop_
_entity_poly.entity_id
_entity_poly.type
_entity_poly.pdbx_seq_one_letter_code
_entity_poly.pdbx_strand_id
1 'polypeptide(L)'
;MSTSITDYREAVDHLPEGTTLVAQDVSWDDYERILEELADRPAVRVTYDQGRLEIMSPRPEREKYKRLIEKIIDALADDLDLNVEALGSATWRKKEDAKGAEADTCYYIANANRIIGKREIDLSVDPPPDLVVEIDATNESLSKFPIYSTLRFREIWRYDVRHNKVQMYELRGNKYTEISASRSFPVLNP
;
A
#
# COMPACT_ATOMS: atom_id res chain seq x y z
N MET A 1 19.21 -16.03 -17.63
CA MET A 1 18.15 -16.14 -18.64
C MET A 1 17.14 -15.06 -18.29
N SER A 2 16.80 -14.18 -19.24
CA SER A 2 15.76 -13.17 -19.02
C SER A 2 14.42 -13.89 -19.04
N THR A 3 13.72 -13.89 -17.90
CA THR A 3 12.35 -14.40 -17.79
C THR A 3 11.49 -13.53 -18.70
N SER A 4 10.73 -14.16 -19.59
CA SER A 4 9.86 -13.43 -20.51
C SER A 4 8.68 -12.86 -19.75
N ILE A 5 8.13 -11.74 -20.22
CA ILE A 5 6.99 -11.09 -19.54
C ILE A 5 5.74 -11.98 -19.53
N THR A 6 5.53 -12.77 -20.58
CA THR A 6 4.50 -13.81 -20.65
C THR A 6 4.60 -14.82 -19.50
N ASP A 7 5.83 -15.09 -19.02
CA ASP A 7 6.09 -16.05 -17.94
C ASP A 7 5.56 -15.52 -16.59
N TYR A 8 5.52 -14.20 -16.37
CA TYR A 8 4.98 -13.63 -15.13
C TYR A 8 3.47 -13.73 -15.08
N ARG A 9 2.77 -13.50 -16.20
CA ARG A 9 1.32 -13.63 -16.27
C ARG A 9 0.90 -15.07 -15.97
N GLU A 10 1.56 -16.04 -16.60
CA GLU A 10 1.31 -17.46 -16.35
C GLU A 10 1.65 -17.86 -14.90
N ALA A 11 2.75 -17.34 -14.34
CA ALA A 11 3.10 -17.60 -12.95
C ALA A 11 2.06 -17.03 -11.96
N VAL A 12 1.52 -15.84 -12.24
CA VAL A 12 0.45 -15.22 -11.43
C VAL A 12 -0.83 -16.05 -11.46
N ASP A 13 -1.20 -16.59 -12.62
CA ASP A 13 -2.40 -17.42 -12.77
C ASP A 13 -2.37 -18.71 -11.94
N HIS A 14 -1.16 -19.18 -11.60
CA HIS A 14 -0.93 -20.37 -10.77
C HIS A 14 -0.41 -20.05 -9.37
N LEU A 15 -0.35 -18.76 -8.98
CA LEU A 15 0.19 -18.33 -7.70
C LEU A 15 -0.79 -18.67 -6.56
N PRO A 16 -0.44 -19.57 -5.62
CA PRO A 16 -1.36 -19.93 -4.55
C PRO A 16 -1.68 -18.76 -3.63
N GLU A 17 -2.88 -18.76 -3.04
CA GLU A 17 -3.27 -17.74 -2.05
C GLU A 17 -2.32 -17.70 -0.85
N GLY A 18 -2.00 -16.49 -0.40
CA GLY A 18 -1.07 -16.23 0.70
C GLY A 18 0.39 -16.48 0.36
N THR A 19 0.75 -16.52 -0.93
CA THR A 19 2.15 -16.66 -1.37
C THR A 19 2.61 -15.42 -2.14
N THR A 20 3.94 -15.27 -2.18
CA THR A 20 4.60 -14.17 -2.87
C THR A 20 5.60 -14.73 -3.87
N LEU A 21 5.45 -14.35 -5.13
CA LEU A 21 6.48 -14.54 -6.15
C LEU A 21 7.49 -13.40 -6.03
N VAL A 22 8.79 -13.74 -6.01
CA VAL A 22 9.88 -12.78 -5.95
C VAL A 22 10.77 -12.96 -7.17
N ALA A 23 11.00 -11.88 -7.91
CA ALA A 23 11.99 -11.82 -8.98
C ALA A 23 13.03 -10.73 -8.70
N GLN A 24 14.25 -10.97 -9.17
CA GLN A 24 15.38 -10.06 -9.05
C GLN A 24 15.79 -9.59 -10.44
N ASP A 25 16.58 -8.51 -10.47
CA ASP A 25 17.13 -7.92 -11.71
C ASP A 25 16.06 -7.51 -12.73
N VAL A 26 14.85 -7.15 -12.27
CA VAL A 26 13.75 -6.66 -13.11
C VAL A 26 13.96 -5.18 -13.38
N SER A 27 14.07 -4.77 -14.64
CA SER A 27 14.24 -3.34 -14.97
C SER A 27 13.00 -2.52 -14.62
N TRP A 28 13.14 -1.20 -14.48
CA TRP A 28 11.99 -0.33 -14.25
C TRP A 28 10.97 -0.41 -15.40
N ASP A 29 11.44 -0.44 -16.64
CA ASP A 29 10.56 -0.52 -17.81
C ASP A 29 9.83 -1.87 -17.87
N ASP A 30 10.48 -2.97 -17.45
CA ASP A 30 9.79 -4.26 -17.31
C ASP A 30 8.76 -4.24 -16.18
N TYR A 31 9.05 -3.58 -15.05
CA TYR A 31 8.07 -3.36 -13.98
C TYR A 31 6.83 -2.60 -14.47
N GLU A 32 7.01 -1.51 -15.22
CA GLU A 32 5.88 -0.76 -15.80
C GLU A 32 5.04 -1.63 -16.72
N ARG A 33 5.69 -2.44 -17.59
CA ARG A 33 4.99 -3.37 -18.47
C ARG A 33 4.24 -4.47 -17.71
N ILE A 34 4.85 -5.03 -16.66
CA ILE A 34 4.20 -6.05 -15.82
C ILE A 34 2.98 -5.46 -15.12
N LEU A 35 3.04 -4.22 -14.62
CA LEU A 35 1.87 -3.54 -14.06
C LEU A 35 0.74 -3.38 -15.07
N GLU A 36 1.05 -2.96 -16.30
CA GLU A 36 0.05 -2.83 -17.37
C GLU A 36 -0.61 -4.16 -17.71
N GLU A 37 0.17 -5.24 -17.78
CA GLU A 37 -0.35 -6.57 -18.06
C GLU A 37 -1.18 -7.15 -16.91
N LEU A 38 -0.87 -6.79 -15.67
CA LEU A 38 -1.62 -7.24 -14.49
C LEU A 38 -2.76 -6.30 -14.10
N ALA A 39 -3.01 -5.23 -14.87
CA ALA A 39 -4.07 -4.27 -14.58
C ALA A 39 -5.48 -4.89 -14.52
N ASP A 40 -5.71 -6.01 -15.21
CA ASP A 40 -6.96 -6.78 -15.18
C ASP A 40 -6.99 -7.86 -14.08
N ARG A 41 -5.95 -7.95 -13.25
CA ARG A 41 -5.80 -8.88 -12.14
C ARG A 41 -5.76 -8.14 -10.79
N PRO A 42 -6.85 -7.46 -10.37
CA PRO A 42 -6.87 -6.70 -9.10
C PRO A 42 -6.74 -7.57 -7.84
N ALA A 43 -6.73 -8.90 -8.00
CA ALA A 43 -6.54 -9.86 -6.93
C ALA A 43 -5.09 -9.94 -6.44
N VAL A 44 -4.08 -9.50 -7.21
CA VAL A 44 -2.67 -9.51 -6.77
C VAL A 44 -2.22 -8.12 -6.30
N ARG A 45 -1.12 -8.09 -5.53
CA ARG A 45 -0.42 -6.85 -5.15
C ARG A 45 0.99 -6.86 -5.69
N VAL A 46 1.38 -5.77 -6.34
CA VAL A 46 2.72 -5.64 -6.93
C VAL A 46 3.55 -4.64 -6.12
N THR A 47 4.79 -5.02 -5.79
CA THR A 47 5.76 -4.17 -5.11
C THR A 47 7.10 -4.23 -5.84
N TYR A 48 7.75 -3.09 -5.98
CA TYR A 48 9.02 -2.95 -6.69
C TYR A 48 9.98 -2.06 -5.90
N ASP A 49 11.19 -2.56 -5.66
CA ASP A 49 12.29 -1.83 -5.03
C ASP A 49 13.59 -2.12 -5.76
N GLN A 50 13.99 -1.21 -6.66
CA GLN A 50 15.33 -1.17 -7.27
C GLN A 50 15.80 -2.51 -7.88
N GLY A 51 14.96 -3.12 -8.73
CA GLY A 51 15.27 -4.39 -9.38
C GLY A 51 14.59 -5.60 -8.75
N ARG A 52 14.08 -5.45 -7.53
CA ARG A 52 13.37 -6.51 -6.81
C ARG A 52 11.86 -6.35 -6.99
N LEU A 53 11.25 -7.28 -7.70
CA LEU A 53 9.81 -7.36 -7.92
C LEU A 53 9.19 -8.41 -6.98
N GLU A 54 8.13 -8.03 -6.29
CA GLU A 54 7.25 -8.93 -5.56
C GLU A 54 5.84 -8.89 -6.14
N ILE A 55 5.25 -10.06 -6.36
CA ILE A 55 3.83 -10.20 -6.69
C ILE A 55 3.21 -11.11 -5.63
N MET A 56 2.31 -10.54 -4.83
CA MET A 56 1.63 -11.22 -3.74
C MET A 56 0.21 -11.59 -4.14
N SER A 57 -0.18 -12.84 -3.88
CA SER A 57 -1.58 -13.28 -3.89
C SER A 57 -2.10 -13.24 -2.45
N PRO A 58 -2.86 -12.21 -2.03
CA PRO A 58 -3.39 -12.10 -0.68
C PRO A 58 -4.45 -13.18 -0.40
N ARG A 59 -4.59 -13.58 0.86
CA ARG A 59 -5.70 -14.45 1.28
C ARG A 59 -7.02 -13.68 1.34
N PRO A 60 -8.18 -14.30 1.07
CA PRO A 60 -9.49 -13.67 1.21
C PRO A 60 -9.76 -13.07 2.60
N GLU A 61 -9.16 -13.64 3.64
CA GLU A 61 -9.21 -13.11 5.00
C GLU A 61 -8.68 -11.67 5.11
N ARG A 62 -7.70 -11.29 4.27
CA ARG A 62 -7.13 -9.94 4.23
C ARG A 62 -8.19 -8.90 3.91
N GLU A 63 -9.07 -9.21 2.95
CA GLU A 63 -10.18 -8.33 2.56
C GLU A 63 -11.22 -8.15 3.67
N LYS A 64 -11.45 -9.19 4.50
CA LYS A 64 -12.36 -9.08 5.65
C LYS A 64 -11.85 -8.07 6.67
N TYR A 65 -10.56 -8.13 7.02
CA TYR A 65 -9.95 -7.21 7.97
C TYR A 65 -9.76 -5.82 7.38
N LYS A 66 -9.37 -5.72 6.11
CA LYS A 66 -9.34 -4.43 5.39
C LYS A 66 -10.68 -3.73 5.51
N ARG A 67 -11.78 -4.41 5.13
CA ARG A 67 -13.13 -3.84 5.19
C ARG A 67 -13.58 -3.46 6.60
N LEU A 68 -13.11 -4.17 7.63
CA LEU A 68 -13.38 -3.81 9.02
C LEU A 68 -12.69 -2.49 9.37
N ILE A 69 -11.41 -2.33 9.02
CA ILE A 69 -10.65 -1.11 9.30
C ILE A 69 -11.20 0.06 8.48
N GLU A 70 -11.57 -0.17 7.21
CA GLU A 70 -12.18 0.86 6.36
C GLU A 70 -13.45 1.43 7.03
N LYS A 71 -14.34 0.56 7.52
CA LYS A 71 -15.54 0.99 8.25
C LYS A 71 -15.24 1.76 9.54
N ILE A 72 -14.16 1.41 10.24
CA ILE A 72 -13.75 2.14 11.45
C ILE A 72 -13.25 3.53 11.07
N ILE A 73 -12.45 3.64 10.01
CA ILE A 73 -11.95 4.91 9.50
C ILE A 73 -13.12 5.81 9.05
N ASP A 74 -14.06 5.26 8.29
CA ASP A 74 -15.24 6.01 7.82
C ASP A 74 -16.09 6.50 9.02
N ALA A 75 -16.34 5.64 10.00
CA ALA A 75 -17.10 6.02 11.19
C ALA A 75 -16.38 7.08 12.05
N LEU A 76 -15.05 7.00 12.15
CA LEU A 76 -14.25 8.03 12.83
C LEU A 76 -14.25 9.35 12.07
N ALA A 77 -14.18 9.30 10.73
CA ALA A 77 -14.26 10.49 9.90
C ALA A 77 -15.61 11.20 10.06
N ASP A 78 -16.70 10.43 10.05
CA ASP A 78 -18.06 10.93 10.27
C ASP A 78 -18.22 11.57 11.66
N ASP A 79 -17.76 10.89 12.72
CA ASP A 79 -17.87 11.39 14.11
C ASP A 79 -17.06 12.69 14.33
N LEU A 80 -15.94 12.83 13.63
CA LEU A 80 -15.03 13.98 13.74
C LEU A 80 -15.29 15.08 12.70
N ASP A 81 -16.30 14.93 11.85
CA ASP A 81 -16.61 15.85 10.74
C ASP A 81 -15.40 16.11 9.82
N LEU A 82 -14.68 15.03 9.46
CA LEU A 82 -13.51 15.06 8.59
C LEU A 82 -13.85 14.61 7.18
N ASN A 83 -13.45 15.41 6.19
CA ASN A 83 -13.44 14.96 4.80
C ASN A 83 -12.35 13.90 4.59
N VAL A 84 -12.73 12.78 3.97
CA VAL A 84 -11.83 11.66 3.68
C VAL A 84 -12.03 11.19 2.24
N GLU A 85 -10.94 10.92 1.54
CA GLU A 85 -10.94 10.29 0.22
C GLU A 85 -10.12 9.00 0.30
N ALA A 86 -10.78 7.86 0.09
CA ALA A 86 -10.15 6.54 0.05
C ALA A 86 -9.76 6.19 -1.39
N LEU A 87 -8.51 5.77 -1.61
CA LEU A 87 -8.05 5.33 -2.94
C LEU A 87 -7.78 3.83 -3.02
N GLY A 88 -8.19 3.08 -2.00
CA GLY A 88 -8.02 1.63 -1.95
C GLY A 88 -6.58 1.21 -2.24
N SER A 89 -6.43 0.16 -3.06
CA SER A 89 -5.14 -0.41 -3.44
C SER A 89 -4.50 0.31 -4.63
N ALA A 90 -4.54 1.64 -4.67
CA ALA A 90 -3.87 2.41 -5.71
C ALA A 90 -2.35 2.11 -5.74
N THR A 91 -1.81 1.95 -6.94
CA THR A 91 -0.37 1.73 -7.16
C THR A 91 0.38 3.05 -7.14
N TRP A 92 1.22 3.25 -6.12
CA TRP A 92 2.04 4.45 -5.97
C TRP A 92 3.47 4.18 -6.42
N ARG A 93 4.05 5.09 -7.20
CA ARG A 93 5.34 4.86 -7.85
C ARG A 93 6.16 6.13 -7.99
N LYS A 94 7.48 5.97 -7.95
CA LYS A 94 8.45 7.05 -8.16
C LYS A 94 9.62 6.55 -9.00
N LYS A 95 9.61 6.92 -10.28
CA LYS A 95 10.57 6.44 -11.29
C LYS A 95 12.01 6.83 -10.96
N GLU A 96 12.25 8.04 -10.44
CA GLU A 96 13.60 8.50 -10.10
C GLU A 96 14.28 7.61 -9.05
N ASP A 97 13.51 7.06 -8.10
CA ASP A 97 14.02 6.20 -7.04
C ASP A 97 13.94 4.71 -7.40
N ALA A 98 13.31 4.38 -8.54
CA ALA A 98 12.98 3.03 -8.97
C ALA A 98 12.21 2.25 -7.89
N LYS A 99 11.15 2.86 -7.34
CA LYS A 99 10.27 2.21 -6.34
C LYS A 99 8.79 2.36 -6.65
N GLY A 100 8.02 1.34 -6.28
CA GLY A 100 6.56 1.41 -6.30
C GLY A 100 5.93 0.33 -5.44
N ALA A 101 4.75 0.62 -4.90
CA ALA A 101 4.03 -0.30 -4.02
C ALA A 101 2.53 -0.04 -4.00
N GLU A 102 1.80 -1.10 -3.66
CA GLU A 102 0.37 -1.08 -3.39
C GLU A 102 0.13 -1.40 -1.91
N ALA A 103 -0.57 -0.49 -1.24
CA ALA A 103 -1.14 -0.73 0.07
C ALA A 103 -2.40 -1.59 -0.03
N ASP A 104 -2.89 -2.12 1.10
CA ASP A 104 -4.24 -2.70 1.11
C ASP A 104 -5.29 -1.61 0.89
N THR A 105 -5.14 -0.49 1.60
CA THR A 105 -5.92 0.72 1.38
C THR A 105 -5.13 1.95 1.83
N CYS A 106 -5.49 3.12 1.31
CA CYS A 106 -4.89 4.40 1.69
C CYS A 106 -5.90 5.54 1.61
N TYR A 107 -5.62 6.59 2.39
CA TYR A 107 -6.54 7.67 2.65
C TYR A 107 -5.86 9.03 2.57
N TYR A 108 -6.55 9.96 1.93
CA TYR A 108 -6.35 11.38 2.13
C TYR A 108 -7.34 11.87 3.19
N ILE A 109 -6.83 12.56 4.19
CA ILE A 109 -7.58 13.03 5.36
C ILE A 109 -7.28 14.52 5.53
N ALA A 110 -6.07 14.85 6.02
CA ALA A 110 -5.63 16.25 6.11
C ALA A 110 -5.52 16.92 4.73
N ASN A 111 -5.22 16.13 3.69
CA ASN A 111 -5.11 16.58 2.31
C ASN A 111 -6.35 16.28 1.45
N ALA A 112 -7.45 15.74 2.03
CA ALA A 112 -8.63 15.30 1.27
C ALA A 112 -9.18 16.38 0.33
N ASN A 113 -9.33 17.62 0.82
CA ASN A 113 -9.86 18.75 0.05
C ASN A 113 -9.03 19.11 -1.21
N ARG A 114 -7.78 18.66 -1.30
CA ARG A 114 -6.92 18.88 -2.47
C ARG A 114 -7.09 17.80 -3.54
N ILE A 115 -7.66 16.66 -3.15
CA ILE A 115 -7.69 15.43 -3.94
C ILE A 115 -9.10 15.07 -4.37
N ILE A 116 -10.12 15.32 -3.54
CA ILE A 116 -11.52 15.00 -3.84
C ILE A 116 -11.90 15.52 -5.24
N GLY A 117 -12.44 14.62 -6.07
CA GLY A 117 -12.88 14.92 -7.44
C GLY A 117 -11.77 14.87 -8.50
N LYS A 118 -10.50 14.69 -8.13
CA LYS A 118 -9.42 14.43 -9.10
C LYS A 118 -9.52 13.01 -9.64
N ARG A 119 -9.32 12.85 -10.95
CA ARG A 119 -9.29 11.54 -11.61
C ARG A 119 -7.90 10.92 -11.63
N GLU A 120 -6.88 11.77 -11.65
CA GLU A 120 -5.47 11.39 -11.68
C GLU A 120 -4.73 12.20 -10.62
N ILE A 121 -3.78 11.54 -9.94
CA ILE A 121 -2.98 12.12 -8.87
C ILE A 121 -1.52 11.94 -9.24
N ASP A 122 -0.78 13.04 -9.25
CA ASP A 122 0.64 13.06 -9.58
C ASP A 122 1.45 13.46 -8.34
N LEU A 123 2.15 12.51 -7.73
CA LEU A 123 2.96 12.73 -6.52
C LEU A 123 4.10 13.75 -6.70
N SER A 124 4.40 14.20 -7.92
CA SER A 124 5.35 15.29 -8.16
C SER A 124 4.79 16.67 -7.77
N VAL A 125 3.46 16.82 -7.74
CA VAL A 125 2.75 18.08 -7.45
C VAL A 125 1.67 17.94 -6.37
N ASP A 126 1.07 16.76 -6.27
CA ASP A 126 0.03 16.41 -5.31
C ASP A 126 0.63 15.80 -4.04
N PRO A 127 -0.04 16.00 -2.89
CA PRO A 127 0.41 15.39 -1.65
C PRO A 127 0.32 13.85 -1.75
N PRO A 128 1.18 13.12 -1.03
CA PRO A 128 0.96 11.70 -0.79
C PRO A 128 -0.26 11.45 0.11
N PRO A 129 -0.81 10.22 0.13
CA PRO A 129 -1.78 9.80 1.14
C PRO A 129 -1.30 10.11 2.57
N ASP A 130 -2.23 10.56 3.40
CA ASP A 130 -1.97 10.87 4.80
C ASP A 130 -1.81 9.59 5.64
N LEU A 131 -2.62 8.58 5.34
CA LEU A 131 -2.66 7.30 6.03
C LEU A 131 -2.63 6.13 5.04
N VAL A 132 -1.75 5.18 5.29
CA VAL A 132 -1.72 3.86 4.64
C VAL A 132 -2.10 2.79 5.64
N VAL A 133 -2.89 1.80 5.20
CA VAL A 133 -3.26 0.64 6.00
C VAL A 133 -2.71 -0.63 5.37
N GLU A 134 -2.14 -1.50 6.20
CA GLU A 134 -1.64 -2.83 5.85
C GLU A 134 -2.19 -3.88 6.81
N ILE A 135 -2.62 -5.01 6.28
CA ILE A 135 -3.22 -6.14 7.00
C ILE A 135 -2.25 -7.32 7.00
N ASP A 136 -1.38 -7.41 8.00
CA ASP A 136 -0.29 -8.38 8.03
C ASP A 136 -0.64 -9.67 8.74
N ALA A 137 -0.49 -10.79 8.04
CA ALA A 137 -0.56 -12.13 8.63
C ALA A 137 0.83 -12.70 8.95
N THR A 138 1.89 -12.23 8.29
CA THR A 138 3.27 -12.75 8.37
C THR A 138 4.33 -11.63 8.46
N ASN A 139 3.93 -10.40 8.74
CA ASN A 139 4.77 -9.18 8.77
C ASN A 139 5.30 -8.75 7.39
N GLU A 140 4.60 -9.15 6.32
CA GLU A 140 4.97 -8.91 4.94
C GLU A 140 5.04 -7.42 4.59
N SER A 141 4.25 -6.53 5.22
CA SER A 141 4.31 -5.11 4.93
C SER A 141 5.59 -4.41 5.37
N LEU A 142 6.39 -5.01 6.27
CA LEU A 142 7.64 -4.40 6.74
C LEU A 142 8.66 -4.19 5.60
N SER A 143 8.62 -5.02 4.55
CA SER A 143 9.46 -4.84 3.36
C SER A 143 9.09 -3.58 2.56
N LYS A 144 7.84 -3.10 2.69
CA LYS A 144 7.33 -1.91 1.98
C LYS A 144 7.65 -0.61 2.69
N PHE A 145 8.02 -0.64 3.99
CA PHE A 145 8.29 0.58 4.77
C PHE A 145 9.36 1.48 4.13
N PRO A 146 10.49 0.96 3.60
CA PRO A 146 11.45 1.78 2.86
C PRO A 146 10.87 2.43 1.59
N ILE A 147 9.94 1.74 0.90
CA ILE A 147 9.25 2.27 -0.28
C ILE A 147 8.30 3.39 0.15
N TYR A 148 7.46 3.16 1.16
CA TYR A 148 6.55 4.17 1.70
C TYR A 148 7.26 5.42 2.24
N SER A 149 8.44 5.24 2.84
CA SER A 149 9.31 6.34 3.27
C SER A 149 9.78 7.18 2.07
N THR A 150 10.10 6.53 0.94
CA THR A 150 10.50 7.20 -0.31
C THR A 150 9.33 7.94 -0.94
N LEU A 151 8.13 7.33 -0.89
CA LEU A 151 6.86 7.91 -1.35
C LEU A 151 6.29 8.96 -0.37
N ARG A 152 6.95 9.20 0.77
CA ARG A 152 6.59 10.20 1.79
C ARG A 152 5.22 10.00 2.45
N PHE A 153 4.76 8.75 2.59
CA PHE A 153 3.53 8.47 3.32
C PHE A 153 3.70 8.81 4.80
N ARG A 154 2.82 9.66 5.33
CA ARG A 154 3.01 10.26 6.66
C ARG A 154 2.81 9.24 7.78
N GLU A 155 1.77 8.43 7.67
CA GLU A 155 1.36 7.47 8.69
C GLU A 155 1.06 6.10 8.08
N ILE A 156 1.43 5.04 8.81
CA ILE A 156 1.06 3.67 8.48
C ILE A 156 0.32 3.06 9.67
N TRP A 157 -0.85 2.49 9.43
CA TRP A 157 -1.51 1.55 10.33
C TRP A 157 -1.27 0.13 9.83
N ARG A 158 -0.64 -0.68 10.67
CA ARG A 158 -0.41 -2.10 10.39
C ARG A 158 -1.26 -2.93 11.34
N TYR A 159 -2.22 -3.66 10.81
CA TYR A 159 -3.02 -4.61 11.58
C TYR A 159 -2.34 -5.98 11.57
N ASP A 160 -1.83 -6.39 12.72
CA ASP A 160 -1.29 -7.72 12.95
C ASP A 160 -2.45 -8.69 13.21
N VAL A 161 -2.74 -9.53 12.21
CA VAL A 161 -3.83 -10.51 12.26
C VAL A 161 -3.57 -11.57 13.34
N ARG A 162 -2.31 -11.96 13.58
CA ARG A 162 -1.99 -13.01 14.57
C ARG A 162 -2.26 -12.56 15.99
N HIS A 163 -1.98 -11.29 16.27
CA HIS A 163 -2.10 -10.72 17.62
C HIS A 163 -3.36 -9.85 17.79
N ASN A 164 -4.17 -9.67 16.74
CA ASN A 164 -5.33 -8.78 16.69
C ASN A 164 -5.02 -7.37 17.22
N LYS A 165 -3.90 -6.80 16.75
CA LYS A 165 -3.39 -5.51 17.22
C LYS A 165 -3.15 -4.57 16.04
N VAL A 166 -3.52 -3.30 16.19
CA VAL A 166 -3.07 -2.22 15.32
C VAL A 166 -1.76 -1.65 15.86
N GLN A 167 -0.76 -1.52 15.00
CA GLN A 167 0.46 -0.78 15.26
C GLN A 167 0.49 0.43 14.34
N MET A 168 0.76 1.60 14.91
CA MET A 168 0.78 2.86 14.18
C MET A 168 2.21 3.32 14.06
N TYR A 169 2.58 3.84 12.89
CA TYR A 169 3.91 4.35 12.62
C TYR A 169 3.86 5.73 11.97
N GLU A 170 4.75 6.62 12.40
CA GLU A 170 4.94 7.95 11.81
C GLU A 170 6.27 8.00 11.06
N LEU A 171 6.26 8.58 9.86
CA LEU A 171 7.48 8.89 9.13
C LEU A 171 8.24 10.03 9.83
N ARG A 172 9.44 9.75 10.34
CA ARG A 172 10.36 10.72 10.93
C ARG A 172 11.68 10.71 10.16
N GLY A 173 11.93 11.78 9.41
CA GLY A 173 13.01 11.81 8.43
C GLY A 173 12.75 10.79 7.32
N ASN A 174 13.57 9.73 7.28
CA ASN A 174 13.46 8.65 6.28
C ASN A 174 13.11 7.29 6.90
N LYS A 175 12.64 7.25 8.16
CA LYS A 175 12.29 6.01 8.85
C LYS A 175 10.96 6.13 9.58
N TYR A 176 10.26 5.01 9.68
CA TYR A 176 9.05 4.89 10.48
C TYR A 176 9.39 4.62 11.94
N THR A 177 8.73 5.34 12.84
CA THR A 177 8.81 5.13 14.29
C THR A 177 7.42 4.78 14.80
N GLU A 178 7.30 3.75 15.64
CA GLU A 178 6.02 3.38 16.26
C GLU A 178 5.52 4.52 17.15
N ILE A 179 4.22 4.82 17.07
CA ILE A 179 3.55 5.88 17.83
C ILE A 179 2.37 5.30 18.61
N SER A 180 2.05 5.94 19.74
CA SER A 180 0.97 5.52 20.64
C SER A 180 -0.36 6.23 20.38
N ALA A 181 -0.44 7.08 19.35
CA ALA A 181 -1.65 7.81 18.97
C ALA A 181 -1.56 8.16 17.48
N SER A 182 -2.68 8.06 16.78
CA SER A 182 -2.71 8.35 15.35
C SER A 182 -2.46 9.83 15.06
N ARG A 183 -1.81 10.13 13.93
CA ARG A 183 -1.66 11.52 13.43
C ARG A 183 -2.86 11.98 12.62
N SER A 184 -3.52 11.04 11.97
CA SER A 184 -4.70 11.27 11.14
C SER A 184 -5.98 11.29 11.98
N PHE A 185 -6.02 10.50 13.06
CA PHE A 185 -7.14 10.45 14.01
C PHE A 185 -6.64 10.59 15.45
N PRO A 186 -6.34 11.81 15.95
CA PRO A 186 -5.69 12.02 17.26
C PRO A 186 -6.45 11.47 18.47
N VAL A 187 -7.74 11.16 18.33
CA VAL A 187 -8.57 10.52 19.36
C VAL A 187 -8.28 9.02 19.53
N LEU A 188 -7.62 8.40 18.56
CA LEU A 188 -7.37 6.96 18.51
C LEU A 188 -6.01 6.62 19.12
N ASN A 189 -6.04 5.78 20.17
CA ASN A 189 -4.87 5.11 20.73
C ASN A 189 -4.96 3.60 20.40
N PRO A 190 -3.88 2.96 19.93
CA PRO A 190 -3.83 1.54 19.57
C PRO A 190 -3.87 0.58 20.75
#